data_AF-A0A7V4KIZ3-F1
#
_entry.id   AF-A0A7V4KIZ3-F1
#
_cell.length_a   1.000
_cell.length_b   1.000
_cell.length_c   1.000
_cell.angle_alpha   90.00
_cell.angle_beta   90.00
_cell.angle_gamma   90.00
#
_symmetry.space_group_name_H-M   'P 1'
#
loop_
_entity.id
_entity.type
_entity.pdbx_description
1 polymer ?
#
loop_
_entity_poly.entity_id
_entity_poly.type
_entity_poly.pdbx_seq_one_letter_code
_entity_poly.pdbx_strand_id
1 'polypeptide(L)' 'MKTKIETPYYLIDEKKLLRNLKKILWLKKKTGVKVLLALKCFSTWSVFNLMREFLDGTTSSSLYETR' A
#
# COMPACT_ATOMS: atom_id res chain seq x y z
N MET A 1 14.66 -17.01 -17.01
CA MET A 1 15.69 -17.18 -15.96
C MET A 1 15.12 -16.71 -14.63
N LYS A 2 15.09 -17.56 -13.60
CA LYS A 2 14.89 -17.06 -12.23
C LYS A 2 16.22 -16.48 -11.79
N THR A 3 16.37 -15.16 -11.86
CA THR A 3 17.48 -14.45 -11.22
C THR A 3 17.40 -14.78 -9.73
N LYS A 4 18.41 -15.48 -9.22
CA LYS A 4 18.48 -15.85 -7.81
C LYS A 4 18.87 -14.57 -7.06
N ILE A 5 17.87 -13.89 -6.49
CA ILE A 5 18.11 -12.71 -5.65
C ILE A 5 18.73 -13.20 -4.35
N GLU A 6 19.84 -12.60 -3.94
CA GLU A 6 20.53 -12.96 -2.71
C GLU A 6 19.77 -12.45 -1.49
N THR A 7 19.67 -13.28 -0.45
CA THR A 7 18.98 -12.95 0.81
C THR A 7 19.91 -12.18 1.75
N PRO A 8 19.37 -11.29 2.61
CA PRO A 8 17.95 -11.08 2.89
C PRO A 8 17.29 -10.03 1.99
N TYR A 9 16.02 -10.26 1.65
CA TYR A 9 15.17 -9.27 0.98
C TYR A 9 13.71 -9.38 1.43
N TYR A 10 12.99 -8.27 1.33
CA TYR A 10 11.53 -8.26 1.43
C TYR A 10 10.93 -8.37 0.03
N LEU A 11 10.08 -9.38 -0.19
CA LEU A 11 9.35 -9.56 -1.44
C LEU A 11 7.91 -9.07 -1.29
N ILE A 12 7.58 -8.01 -2.01
CA ILE A 12 6.21 -7.51 -2.10
C ILE A 12 5.52 -8.19 -3.29
N ASP A 13 4.50 -8.99 -3.00
CA ASP A 13 3.67 -9.65 -4.01
C ASP A 13 2.48 -8.74 -4.38
N GLU A 14 2.59 -8.09 -5.54
CA GLU A 14 1.56 -7.16 -6.03
C GLU A 14 0.18 -7.81 -6.20
N LYS A 15 0.10 -9.11 -6.55
CA LYS A 15 -1.19 -9.79 -6.71
C LYS A 15 -1.89 -9.94 -5.37
N LYS A 16 -1.14 -10.29 -4.31
CA LYS A 16 -1.67 -10.36 -2.94
C LYS A 16 -2.03 -8.98 -2.41
N LEU A 17 -1.22 -7.96 -2.69
CA LEU A 17 -1.51 -6.57 -2.34
C LEU A 17 -2.81 -6.10 -3.00
N LEU A 18 -2.95 -6.29 -4.32
CA LEU A 18 -4.15 -5.95 -5.07
C LEU A 18 -5.41 -6.64 -4.54
N ARG A 19 -5.31 -7.90 -4.11
CA ARG A 19 -6.43 -8.61 -3.45
C ARG A 19 -6.88 -7.89 -2.17
N ASN A 20 -5.95 -7.37 -1.37
CA ASN A 20 -6.30 -6.61 -0.16
C ASN A 20 -6.89 -5.24 -0.50
N LEU A 21 -6.32 -4.54 -1.49
CA LEU A 21 -6.82 -3.26 -1.97
C LEU A 21 -8.25 -3.36 -2.52
N LYS A 22 -8.60 -4.46 -3.21
CA LYS A 22 -9.98 -4.73 -3.67
C LYS A 22 -10.97 -4.85 -2.51
N LYS A 23 -10.57 -5.38 -1.35
CA LYS A 23 -11.42 -5.42 -0.14
C LYS A 23 -11.64 -4.02 0.42
N ILE A 24 -10.61 -3.17 0.42
CA ILE A 24 -10.73 -1.77 0.82
C ILE A 24 -11.69 -1.02 -0.10
N LEU A 25 -11.59 -1.21 -1.42
CA LEU A 25 -12.53 -0.61 -2.37
C LEU A 25 -13.97 -1.08 -2.15
N TRP A 26 -14.17 -2.38 -1.90
CA TRP A 26 -15.50 -2.90 -1.55
C TRP A 26 -16.05 -2.24 -0.27
N LEU A 27 -15.23 -2.12 0.78
CA LEU A 27 -15.60 -1.45 2.03
C LEU A 27 -16.01 0.01 1.76
N LYS A 28 -15.18 0.77 1.04
CA LYS A 28 -15.46 2.16 0.66
C LYS A 28 -16.79 2.29 -0.09
N LYS A 29 -17.04 1.41 -1.06
CA LYS A 29 -18.30 1.41 -1.84
C LYS A 29 -19.52 1.09 -0.97
N LYS A 30 -19.36 0.26 0.07
CA LYS A 30 -20.44 -0.14 0.98
C LYS A 30 -20.77 0.93 2.02
N THR A 31 -19.78 1.69 2.48
CA THR A 31 -19.94 2.57 3.65
C THR A 31 -19.77 4.06 3.35
N GLY A 32 -19.20 4.44 2.20
CA GLY A 32 -18.91 5.83 1.85
C GLY A 32 -17.74 6.44 2.65
N VAL A 33 -17.01 5.64 3.44
CA VAL A 33 -15.88 6.15 4.24
C VAL A 33 -14.64 6.40 3.39
N LYS A 34 -13.75 7.24 3.91
CA LYS A 34 -12.38 7.41 3.41
C LYS A 34 -11.42 6.49 4.14
N VAL A 35 -10.41 5.99 3.43
CA VAL A 35 -9.38 5.09 3.96
C VAL A 35 -7.99 5.67 3.66
N LEU A 36 -7.22 5.91 4.71
CA LEU A 36 -5.86 6.47 4.62
C LEU A 36 -4.81 5.40 4.90
N LEU A 37 -3.70 5.43 4.17
CA LEU A 37 -2.53 4.60 4.45
C LEU A 37 -1.75 5.15 5.65
N ALA A 38 -1.50 4.33 6.67
CA ALA A 38 -0.61 4.69 7.78
C ALA A 38 0.86 4.47 7.40
N LEU A 39 1.59 5.56 7.14
CA LEU A 39 2.95 5.50 6.59
C LEU A 39 3.97 4.89 7.56
N LYS A 40 3.76 5.06 8.87
CA LYS A 40 4.55 4.39 9.91
C LYS A 40 4.59 2.85 9.79
N CYS A 41 3.56 2.25 9.19
CA CYS A 41 3.46 0.81 9.01
C CYS A 41 4.02 0.35 7.66
N PHE A 42 3.85 1.16 6.62
CA PHE A 42 4.26 0.84 5.28
C PHE A 42 4.56 2.10 4.47
N SER A 43 5.83 2.28 4.12
CA SER A 43 6.36 3.44 3.38
C SER A 43 7.16 3.03 2.13
N THR A 44 6.95 1.83 1.58
CA THR A 44 7.62 1.39 0.35
C THR A 44 7.00 2.07 -0.88
N TRP A 45 7.42 3.30 -1.15
CA TRP A 45 6.79 4.20 -2.13
C TRP A 45 6.71 3.65 -3.57
N SER A 46 7.59 2.72 -3.96
CA SER A 46 7.60 2.14 -5.31
C SER A 46 6.27 1.47 -5.71
N VAL A 47 5.46 1.01 -4.74
CA VAL A 47 4.15 0.40 -5.02
C VAL A 47 2.97 1.35 -4.83
N PHE A 48 3.22 2.62 -4.49
CA PHE A 48 2.14 3.57 -4.17
C PHE A 48 1.27 3.91 -5.39
N ASN A 49 1.82 3.84 -6.61
CA ASN A 49 1.05 4.03 -7.84
C ASN A 49 -0.11 3.02 -7.92
N LEU A 50 0.14 1.75 -7.57
CA LEU A 50 -0.90 0.72 -7.49
C LEU A 50 -1.92 1.01 -6.38
N MET A 51 -1.46 1.50 -5.23
CA MET A 51 -2.32 1.73 -4.05
C MET A 51 -3.23 2.96 -4.20
N ARG A 52 -2.78 3.97 -4.95
CA ARG A 52 -3.47 5.26 -5.13
C ARG A 52 -4.89 5.12 -5.68
N GLU A 53 -5.15 4.12 -6.52
CA GLU A 53 -6.49 3.87 -7.07
C GLU A 53 -7.52 3.40 -6.02
N PHE A 54 -7.06 2.93 -4.86
CA PHE A 54 -7.91 2.28 -3.85
C PHE A 54 -8.01 3.09 -2.55
N LEU A 55 -7.01 3.91 -2.23
CA LEU A 55 -6.91 4.68 -0.99
C LEU A 55 -7.19 6.17 -1.22
N ASP A 56 -7.52 6.91 -0.15
CA ASP A 56 -7.91 8.33 -0.22
C ASP A 56 -6.82 9.29 0.25
N GLY A 57 -5.65 8.77 0.61
CA GLY A 57 -4.52 9.54 1.10
C GLY A 57 -3.67 8.77 2.09
N THR A 58 -2.86 9.51 2.85
CA THR A 58 -1.96 8.99 3.87
C THR A 58 -2.21 9.68 5.21
N THR A 59 -1.87 8.99 6.30
CA THR A 59 -1.69 9.60 7.62
C THR A 59 -0.24 9.44 8.03
N SER A 60 0.31 10.51 8.59
CA SER A 60 1.72 10.63 8.96
C SER A 60 1.86 10.85 10.46
N SER A 61 2.99 10.40 11.00
CA SER A 61 3.38 10.53 12.39
C SER A 61 4.78 11.14 12.57
N SER A 62 5.42 11.55 11.46
CA SER A 62 6.67 12.31 11.46
C SER A 62 6.73 13.27 10.26
N LEU A 63 7.62 14.27 10.32
CA LEU A 63 7.80 15.26 9.25
C LEU A 63 8.20 14.60 7.93
N TYR A 64 9.06 13.58 7.97
CA TYR A 64 9.55 12.89 6.77
C TYR A 64 8.50 12.00 6.11
N GLU A 65 7.47 11.56 6.84
CA GLU A 65 6.34 10.82 6.25
C GLU A 65 5.40 11.75 5.46
N THR A 66 5.33 13.04 5.82
CA THR A 66 4.45 14.01 5.15
C THR A 66 5.06 14.64 3.90
N ARG A 67 6.40 14.65 3.81
CA ARG A 67 7.14 15.29 2.72
C ARG A 67 6.98 14.55 1.40
#